data_AF-A0A7S1T4C8-F1
#
_entry.id   AF-A0A7S1T4C8-F1
#
_cell.length_a   1.000
_cell.length_b   1.000
_cell.length_c   1.000
_cell.angle_alpha   90.00
_cell.angle_beta   90.00
_cell.angle_gamma   90.00
#
_symmetry.space_group_name_H-M   'P 1'
#
loop_
_entity.id
_entity.type
_entity.pdbx_description
1 polymer ?
#
loop_
_entity_poly.entity_id
_entity_poly.type
_entity_poly.pdbx_seq_one_letter_code
_entity_poly.pdbx_strand_id
1 'polypeptide(L)'
;DDMNMPFVDKYDTQSAIELVRQSVDYRGWFDKVKILLKEITNSQYVACMNPTAGSFNITPRMQRHFVTFAVQMPGPDIVRSIYSSMINGHLSNGFDPDVQKLAPKLVDATIELHRQVMNNFLPSAIKFHYQFNLRDLSNITQGITRMQKEAFRKPIEVVRLWVHECERVFQDRMVNDLDMAKFQDFRVAVTKRYFEEFDMEAVEARPNLYVSFMEYTQDDLPIYKSCSTYEEVKKVLDEKMAEYNETNAAMDLVLFQQAIEHITRIARIIDLPRGNAMLVGVGGSG
;
A
#
# COMPACT_ATOMS: atom_id res chain seq x y z
N ASP A 1 -4.77 10.41 15.35
CA ASP A 1 -3.75 9.67 14.60
C ASP A 1 -2.35 10.14 14.94
N ASP A 2 -1.98 11.40 14.71
CA ASP A 2 -0.66 11.89 15.12
C ASP A 2 -0.78 13.12 16.02
N MET A 3 -0.79 12.89 17.33
CA MET A 3 -0.92 13.96 18.33
C MET A 3 0.28 14.94 18.31
N ASN A 4 1.41 14.49 17.79
CA ASN A 4 2.68 15.20 17.80
C ASN A 4 3.00 15.95 16.50
N MET A 5 2.08 15.92 15.52
CA MET A 5 2.19 16.66 14.26
C MET A 5 1.94 18.18 14.33
N PRO A 6 1.11 18.73 15.25
CA PRO A 6 0.88 20.17 15.30
C PRO A 6 2.19 20.96 15.42
N PHE A 7 2.28 22.04 14.64
CA PHE A 7 3.46 22.92 14.63
C PHE A 7 3.70 23.53 16.01
N VAL A 8 4.96 23.57 16.40
CA VAL A 8 5.42 24.16 17.65
C VAL A 8 5.67 25.65 17.41
N ASP A 9 4.99 26.50 18.15
CA ASP A 9 5.14 27.95 18.01
C ASP A 9 6.50 28.45 18.55
N LYS A 10 6.75 29.76 18.43
CA LYS A 10 7.99 30.40 18.89
C LYS A 10 8.24 30.28 20.40
N TYR A 11 7.23 29.90 21.17
CA TYR A 11 7.26 29.77 22.63
C TYR A 11 7.18 28.31 23.08
N ASP A 12 7.46 27.37 22.16
CA ASP A 12 7.46 25.93 22.41
C ASP A 12 6.08 25.39 22.85
N THR A 13 5.00 25.99 22.31
CA THR A 13 3.62 25.54 22.56
C THR A 13 2.93 25.06 21.29
N GLN A 14 1.97 24.15 21.46
CA GLN A 14 1.15 23.60 20.39
C GLN A 14 -0.32 23.93 20.67
N SER A 15 -0.83 25.01 20.06
CA SER A 15 -2.18 25.53 20.39
C SER A 15 -3.30 24.52 20.16
N ALA A 16 -3.14 23.62 19.17
CA ALA A 16 -4.09 22.54 18.93
C ALA A 16 -4.16 21.56 20.12
N ILE A 17 -3.01 21.20 20.70
CA ILE A 17 -2.94 20.33 21.88
C ILE A 17 -3.54 21.05 23.09
N GLU A 18 -3.30 22.34 23.25
CA GLU A 18 -3.87 23.13 24.35
C GLU A 18 -5.40 23.24 24.27
N LEU A 19 -5.97 23.31 23.07
CA LEU A 19 -7.42 23.26 22.88
C LEU A 19 -7.99 21.90 23.30
N VAL A 20 -7.34 20.79 22.92
CA VAL A 20 -7.76 19.45 23.38
C VAL A 20 -7.60 19.35 24.90
N ARG A 21 -6.53 19.92 25.48
CA ARG A 21 -6.34 19.94 26.92
C ARG A 21 -7.46 20.70 27.62
N GLN A 22 -7.91 21.83 27.06
CA GLN A 22 -9.06 22.57 27.58
C GLN A 22 -10.32 21.68 27.64
N SER A 23 -10.53 20.86 26.61
CA SER A 23 -11.61 19.88 26.58
C SER A 23 -11.50 18.84 27.70
N VAL A 24 -10.29 18.35 27.97
CA VAL A 24 -10.04 17.32 28.99
C VAL A 24 -10.16 17.89 30.41
N ASP A 25 -9.57 19.06 30.66
CA ASP A 25 -9.55 19.70 31.97
C ASP A 25 -10.91 20.29 32.36
N TYR A 26 -11.55 21.03 31.44
CA TYR A 26 -12.75 21.81 31.74
C TYR A 26 -14.04 21.18 31.20
N ARG A 27 -13.94 20.06 30.47
CA ARG A 27 -15.10 19.39 29.85
C ARG A 27 -15.91 20.31 28.94
N GLY A 28 -15.24 21.23 28.25
CA GLY A 28 -15.89 22.18 27.36
C GLY A 28 -15.06 23.42 27.06
N TRP A 29 -15.62 24.29 26.22
CA TRP A 29 -15.03 25.58 25.88
C TRP A 29 -16.10 26.57 25.43
N PHE A 30 -15.77 27.86 25.44
CA PHE A 30 -16.67 28.89 24.93
C PHE A 30 -16.59 29.02 23.41
N ASP A 31 -17.75 29.17 22.78
CA ASP A 31 -17.83 29.60 21.39
C ASP A 31 -17.33 31.04 21.25
N LYS A 32 -16.36 31.27 20.36
CA LYS A 32 -15.74 32.60 20.17
C LYS A 32 -16.70 33.67 19.67
N VAL A 33 -17.78 33.29 18.96
CA VAL A 33 -18.73 34.24 18.35
C VAL A 33 -19.93 34.44 19.27
N LYS A 34 -20.53 33.35 19.72
CA LYS A 34 -21.77 33.39 20.51
C LYS A 34 -21.53 33.61 22.01
N ILE A 35 -20.29 33.42 22.48
CA ILE A 35 -19.91 33.49 23.90
C ILE A 35 -20.78 32.54 24.75
N LEU A 36 -21.12 31.39 24.18
CA LEU A 36 -21.87 30.33 24.86
C LEU A 36 -20.92 29.21 25.24
N LEU A 37 -21.05 28.71 26.48
CA LEU A 37 -20.32 27.54 26.94
C LEU A 37 -20.84 26.31 26.20
N LYS A 38 -19.94 25.59 25.53
CA LYS A 38 -20.20 24.27 24.96
C LYS A 38 -19.61 23.24 25.90
N GLU A 39 -20.47 22.46 26.55
CA GLU A 39 -20.06 21.37 27.43
C GLU A 39 -19.94 20.06 26.65
N ILE A 40 -18.89 19.30 26.96
CA ILE A 40 -18.60 18.00 26.39
C ILE A 40 -18.84 16.96 27.45
N THR A 41 -19.85 16.14 27.22
CA THR A 41 -20.24 15.05 28.11
C THR A 41 -19.90 13.71 27.47
N ASN A 42 -19.66 12.69 28.30
CA ASN A 42 -19.51 11.28 27.89
C ASN A 42 -18.50 11.03 26.75
N SER A 43 -17.33 11.68 26.81
CA SER A 43 -16.26 11.51 25.82
C SER A 43 -15.04 10.81 26.42
N GLN A 44 -14.38 9.97 25.62
CA GLN A 44 -13.09 9.36 25.94
C GLN A 44 -12.06 9.76 24.88
N TYR A 45 -10.80 9.90 25.29
CA TYR A 45 -9.72 10.33 24.41
C TYR A 45 -8.73 9.19 24.23
N VAL A 46 -8.45 8.86 22.98
CA VAL A 46 -7.38 7.95 22.57
C VAL A 46 -6.51 8.70 21.58
N ALA A 47 -5.20 8.66 21.80
CA ALA A 47 -4.22 9.34 20.98
C ALA A 47 -3.07 8.40 20.65
N CYS A 48 -2.46 8.62 19.49
CA CYS A 48 -1.23 7.98 19.08
C CYS A 48 -0.23 9.04 18.61
N MET A 49 1.04 8.69 18.65
CA MET A 49 2.17 9.53 18.28
C MET A 49 3.09 8.73 17.36
N ASN A 50 3.64 9.41 16.36
CA ASN A 50 4.62 8.81 15.47
C ASN A 50 6.04 9.13 15.99
N PRO A 51 6.87 8.13 16.33
CA PRO A 51 8.22 8.37 16.83
C PRO A 51 9.20 8.88 15.77
N THR A 52 8.81 8.87 14.49
CA THR A 52 9.67 9.21 13.34
C THR A 52 9.39 10.59 12.76
N ALA A 53 8.20 11.17 13.01
CA ALA A 53 7.75 12.41 12.38
C ALA A 53 7.01 13.32 13.36
N GLY A 54 7.08 14.63 13.11
CA GLY A 54 6.51 15.66 13.99
C GLY A 54 7.45 16.07 15.13
N SER A 55 6.89 16.66 16.17
CA SER A 55 7.61 16.90 17.43
C SER A 55 7.82 15.57 18.17
N PHE A 56 8.99 15.32 18.75
CA PHE A 56 9.20 14.10 19.53
C PHE A 56 8.50 14.13 20.90
N ASN A 57 8.06 15.32 21.32
CA ASN A 57 7.48 15.55 22.64
C ASN A 57 6.12 16.25 22.49
N ILE A 58 5.16 15.85 23.31
CA ILE A 58 3.95 16.62 23.59
C ILE A 58 4.10 17.38 24.90
N THR A 59 3.29 18.42 25.12
CA THR A 59 3.39 19.21 26.35
C THR A 59 3.15 18.32 27.60
N PRO A 60 3.99 18.39 28.66
CA PRO A 60 3.83 17.56 29.86
C PRO A 60 2.46 17.73 30.53
N ARG A 61 1.87 18.92 30.41
CA ARG A 61 0.52 19.23 30.89
C ARG A 61 -0.57 18.40 30.22
N MET A 62 -0.38 18.03 28.96
CA MET A 62 -1.29 17.15 28.27
C MET A 62 -0.97 15.68 28.58
N GLN A 63 0.32 15.32 28.53
CA GLN A 63 0.81 13.98 28.80
C GLN A 63 0.30 13.41 30.14
N ARG A 64 0.15 14.24 31.18
CA ARG A 64 -0.37 13.83 32.50
C ARG A 64 -1.78 13.21 32.46
N HIS A 65 -2.57 13.50 31.44
CA HIS A 65 -3.95 12.98 31.30
C HIS A 65 -4.00 11.60 30.64
N PHE A 66 -2.87 11.12 30.10
CA PHE A 66 -2.80 9.87 29.36
C PHE A 66 -1.91 8.85 30.06
N VAL A 67 -2.36 7.59 30.08
CA VAL A 67 -1.48 6.45 30.26
C VAL A 67 -0.87 6.12 28.90
N THR A 68 0.46 5.98 28.84
CA THR A 68 1.18 5.75 27.57
C THR A 68 1.59 4.30 27.43
N PHE A 69 1.29 3.73 26.27
CA PHE A 69 1.71 2.39 25.88
C PHE A 69 2.60 2.49 24.65
N ALA A 70 3.79 1.89 24.71
CA ALA A 70 4.67 1.79 23.56
C ALA A 70 4.26 0.59 22.70
N VAL A 71 3.73 0.85 21.50
CA VAL A 71 3.37 -0.20 20.54
C VAL A 71 4.53 -0.41 19.59
N GLN A 72 5.25 -1.52 19.77
CA GLN A 72 6.37 -1.92 18.91
C GLN A 72 5.89 -2.82 17.78
N MET A 73 6.77 -3.06 16.80
CA MET A 73 6.51 -4.07 15.79
C MET A 73 6.26 -5.43 16.44
N PRO A 74 5.18 -6.15 16.05
CA PRO A 74 4.91 -7.48 16.57
C PRO A 74 6.01 -8.46 16.16
N GLY A 75 6.19 -9.50 16.99
CA GLY A 75 7.13 -10.58 16.69
C GLY A 75 6.77 -11.34 15.41
N PRO A 76 7.74 -12.02 14.77
CA PRO A 76 7.54 -12.69 13.49
C PRO A 76 6.41 -13.72 13.50
N ASP A 77 6.22 -14.44 14.61
CA ASP A 77 5.15 -15.44 14.74
C ASP A 77 3.76 -14.80 14.72
N ILE A 78 3.61 -13.62 15.34
CA ILE A 78 2.36 -12.86 15.35
C ILE A 78 2.08 -12.32 13.94
N VAL A 79 3.09 -11.75 13.29
CA VAL A 79 2.99 -11.28 11.88
C VAL A 79 2.53 -12.42 10.98
N ARG A 80 3.20 -13.58 11.09
CA ARG A 80 2.83 -14.79 10.35
C ARG A 80 1.40 -15.21 10.62
N SER A 81 0.96 -15.21 11.88
CA SER A 81 -0.42 -15.58 12.24
C SER A 81 -1.46 -14.63 11.62
N ILE A 82 -1.21 -13.32 11.65
CA ILE A 82 -2.11 -12.30 11.11
C ILE A 82 -2.30 -12.50 9.60
N TYR A 83 -1.20 -12.53 8.84
CA TYR A 83 -1.28 -12.64 7.38
C TYR A 83 -1.69 -14.03 6.91
N SER A 84 -1.35 -15.08 7.66
CA SER A 84 -1.87 -16.44 7.42
C SER A 84 -3.39 -16.47 7.54
N SER A 85 -3.97 -15.84 8.56
CA SER A 85 -5.42 -15.80 8.72
C SER A 85 -6.11 -15.11 7.54
N MET A 86 -5.53 -14.02 7.02
CA MET A 86 -6.10 -13.28 5.89
C MET A 86 -6.02 -14.06 4.58
N ILE A 87 -4.84 -14.59 4.24
CA ILE A 87 -4.61 -15.30 2.98
C ILE A 87 -5.38 -16.63 2.97
N ASN A 88 -5.33 -17.40 4.07
CA ASN A 88 -6.13 -18.63 4.17
C ASN A 88 -7.63 -18.33 4.09
N GLY A 89 -8.11 -17.32 4.83
CA GLY A 89 -9.53 -16.95 4.81
C GLY A 89 -10.02 -16.55 3.42
N HIS A 90 -9.19 -15.87 2.63
CA HIS A 90 -9.52 -15.54 1.25
C HIS A 90 -9.51 -16.78 0.33
N LEU A 91 -8.44 -17.59 0.39
CA LEU A 91 -8.30 -18.76 -0.49
C LEU A 91 -9.29 -19.89 -0.17
N SER A 92 -9.79 -19.98 1.06
CA SER A 92 -10.85 -20.92 1.42
C SER A 92 -12.21 -20.59 0.78
N ASN A 93 -12.39 -19.43 0.14
CA ASN A 93 -13.65 -19.00 -0.47
C ASN A 93 -13.88 -19.61 -1.88
N GLY A 94 -13.71 -20.93 -2.01
CA GLY A 94 -14.03 -21.67 -3.22
C GLY A 94 -12.97 -21.61 -4.33
N PHE A 95 -11.72 -21.28 -4.01
CA PHE A 95 -10.59 -21.49 -4.92
C PHE A 95 -10.25 -22.99 -5.03
N ASP A 96 -9.55 -23.37 -6.09
CA ASP A 96 -9.16 -24.75 -6.31
C ASP A 96 -8.17 -25.25 -5.22
N PRO A 97 -8.23 -26.53 -4.80
CA PRO A 97 -7.43 -27.03 -3.68
C PRO A 97 -5.93 -26.84 -3.84
N ASP A 98 -5.40 -26.88 -5.07
CA ASP A 98 -3.97 -26.68 -5.32
C ASP A 98 -3.55 -25.22 -5.14
N VAL A 99 -4.46 -24.26 -5.39
CA VAL A 99 -4.24 -22.84 -5.07
C VAL A 99 -4.26 -22.63 -3.56
N GLN A 100 -5.20 -23.27 -2.84
CA GLN A 100 -5.29 -23.15 -1.38
C GLN A 100 -4.01 -23.61 -0.66
N LYS A 101 -3.37 -24.67 -1.18
CA LYS A 101 -2.10 -25.20 -0.63
C LYS A 101 -0.94 -24.20 -0.70
N LEU A 102 -1.01 -23.17 -1.56
CA LEU A 102 0.03 -22.13 -1.65
C LEU A 102 0.01 -21.13 -0.49
N ALA A 103 -1.10 -21.04 0.26
CA ALA A 103 -1.28 -20.00 1.27
C ALA A 103 -0.11 -19.87 2.27
N PRO A 104 0.42 -20.95 2.87
CA PRO A 104 1.52 -20.85 3.82
C PRO A 104 2.81 -20.35 3.15
N LYS A 105 3.09 -20.82 1.92
CA LYS A 105 4.27 -20.42 1.15
C LYS A 105 4.22 -18.94 0.77
N LEU A 106 3.05 -18.44 0.36
CA LEU A 106 2.84 -17.03 0.06
C LEU A 106 3.13 -16.14 1.27
N VAL A 107 2.63 -16.50 2.45
CA VAL A 107 2.86 -15.73 3.69
C VAL A 107 4.35 -15.73 4.04
N ASP A 108 4.99 -16.90 4.07
CA ASP A 108 6.38 -17.04 4.49
C ASP A 108 7.34 -16.36 3.51
N ALA A 109 7.08 -16.46 2.19
CA ALA A 109 7.82 -15.75 1.16
C ALA A 109 7.68 -14.23 1.30
N THR A 110 6.47 -13.73 1.55
CA THR A 110 6.22 -12.28 1.70
C THR A 110 6.94 -11.71 2.93
N ILE A 111 6.89 -12.43 4.06
CA ILE A 111 7.57 -12.02 5.31
C ILE A 111 9.09 -12.01 5.11
N GLU A 112 9.64 -13.05 4.48
CA GLU A 112 11.09 -13.13 4.23
C GLU A 112 11.56 -12.01 3.29
N LEU A 113 10.84 -11.77 2.19
CA LEU A 113 11.18 -10.69 1.26
C LEU A 113 11.08 -9.31 1.93
N HIS A 114 10.01 -9.07 2.70
CA HIS A 114 9.84 -7.82 3.45
C HIS A 114 10.97 -7.59 4.44
N ARG A 115 11.40 -8.64 5.15
CA ARG A 115 12.55 -8.58 6.08
C ARG A 115 13.85 -8.24 5.34
N GLN A 116 14.10 -8.83 4.18
CA GLN A 116 15.27 -8.51 3.36
C GLN A 116 15.23 -7.06 2.87
N VAL A 117 14.06 -6.57 2.46
CA VAL A 117 13.86 -5.18 2.03
C VAL A 117 14.11 -4.21 3.19
N MET A 118 13.47 -4.43 4.35
CA MET A 118 13.64 -3.57 5.54
C MET A 118 15.10 -3.47 5.99
N ASN A 119 15.85 -4.58 5.94
CA ASN A 119 17.23 -4.62 6.43
C ASN A 119 18.25 -4.02 5.45
N ASN A 120 17.90 -3.91 4.16
CA ASN A 120 18.83 -3.47 3.11
C ASN A 120 18.53 -2.09 2.55
N PHE A 121 17.27 -1.66 2.57
CA PHE A 121 16.82 -0.38 2.02
C PHE A 121 16.42 0.54 3.17
N LEU A 122 17.43 1.14 3.79
CA LEU A 122 17.28 2.04 4.92
C LEU A 122 17.08 3.48 4.46
N PRO A 123 16.32 4.30 5.22
CA PRO A 123 16.13 5.70 4.90
C PRO A 123 17.46 6.47 5.04
N SER A 124 17.67 7.41 4.11
CA SER A 124 18.79 8.36 4.16
C SER A 124 18.29 9.78 3.86
N ALA A 125 19.16 10.78 3.98
CA ALA A 125 18.80 12.17 3.63
C ALA A 125 18.29 12.31 2.18
N ILE A 126 18.74 11.45 1.28
CA ILE A 126 18.34 11.43 -0.14
C ILE A 126 17.16 10.48 -0.38
N LYS A 127 17.11 9.37 0.36
CA LYS A 127 16.11 8.29 0.22
C LYS A 127 15.21 8.22 1.44
N PHE A 128 14.65 9.36 1.85
CA PHE A 128 13.85 9.45 3.09
C PHE A 128 12.56 8.64 3.03
N HIS A 129 12.06 8.34 1.82
CA HIS A 129 10.87 7.53 1.56
C HIS A 129 11.12 6.01 1.62
N TYR A 130 12.36 5.57 1.88
CA TYR A 130 12.68 4.15 2.11
C TYR A 130 12.27 3.75 3.52
N GLN A 131 10.97 3.84 3.78
CA GLN A 131 10.34 3.47 5.04
C GLN A 131 9.42 2.29 4.77
N PHE A 132 9.85 1.13 5.25
CA PHE A 132 9.13 -0.11 5.11
C PHE A 132 8.58 -0.56 6.46
N ASN A 133 7.31 -0.92 6.52
CA ASN A 133 6.57 -1.27 7.73
C ASN A 133 5.48 -2.30 7.41
N LEU A 134 4.63 -2.65 8.39
CA LEU A 134 3.55 -3.64 8.19
C LEU A 134 2.53 -3.25 7.11
N ARG A 135 2.40 -1.96 6.78
CA ARG A 135 1.54 -1.51 5.67
C ARG A 135 1.95 -2.14 4.35
N ASP A 136 3.23 -2.42 4.14
CA ASP A 136 3.70 -3.04 2.91
C ASP A 136 3.21 -4.48 2.78
N LEU A 137 3.31 -5.25 3.86
CA LEU A 137 2.75 -6.59 3.95
C LEU A 137 1.22 -6.57 3.75
N SER A 138 0.54 -5.59 4.35
CA SER A 138 -0.90 -5.39 4.15
C SER A 138 -1.24 -5.02 2.72
N ASN A 139 -0.45 -4.18 2.04
CA ASN A 139 -0.68 -3.79 0.65
C ASN A 139 -0.48 -4.97 -0.32
N ILE A 140 0.53 -5.82 -0.09
CA ILE A 140 0.76 -7.04 -0.88
C ILE A 140 -0.39 -8.02 -0.65
N THR A 141 -0.76 -8.23 0.61
CA THR A 141 -1.88 -9.12 0.97
C THR A 141 -3.17 -8.60 0.36
N GLN A 142 -3.42 -7.29 0.40
CA GLN A 142 -4.59 -6.67 -0.20
C GLN A 142 -4.63 -6.92 -1.72
N GLY A 143 -3.50 -6.77 -2.41
CA GLY A 143 -3.37 -7.08 -3.83
C GLY A 143 -3.68 -8.55 -4.15
N ILE A 144 -3.13 -9.48 -3.36
CA ILE A 144 -3.43 -10.91 -3.48
C ILE A 144 -4.93 -11.18 -3.23
N THR A 145 -5.55 -10.54 -2.25
CA THR A 145 -6.98 -10.72 -1.97
C THR A 145 -7.93 -10.11 -3.01
N ARG A 146 -7.40 -9.47 -4.07
CA ARG A 146 -8.19 -9.07 -5.24
C ARG A 146 -8.46 -10.22 -6.21
N MET A 147 -7.81 -11.38 -6.01
CA MET A 147 -8.03 -12.55 -6.86
C MET A 147 -9.50 -12.95 -6.86
N GLN A 148 -9.98 -13.31 -8.05
CA GLN A 148 -11.29 -13.93 -8.25
C GLN A 148 -11.06 -15.39 -8.66
N LYS A 149 -11.78 -16.32 -8.02
CA LYS A 149 -11.63 -17.77 -8.24
C LYS A 149 -11.86 -18.18 -9.70
N GLU A 150 -12.64 -17.42 -10.45
CA GLU A 150 -12.91 -17.62 -11.87
C GLU A 150 -11.66 -17.34 -12.73
N ALA A 151 -10.89 -16.32 -12.36
CA ALA A 151 -9.71 -15.86 -13.10
C ALA A 151 -8.41 -16.56 -12.68
N PHE A 152 -8.32 -17.06 -11.43
CA PHE A 152 -7.12 -17.70 -10.88
C PHE A 152 -7.39 -19.18 -10.58
N ARG A 153 -7.13 -20.03 -11.57
CA ARG A 153 -7.36 -21.49 -11.49
C ARG A 153 -6.06 -22.25 -11.29
N LYS A 154 -4.95 -21.72 -11.80
CA LYS A 154 -3.66 -22.39 -11.75
C LYS A 154 -2.80 -21.79 -10.64
N PRO A 155 -2.12 -22.61 -9.82
CA PRO A 155 -1.22 -22.11 -8.78
C PRO A 155 -0.13 -21.15 -9.30
N ILE A 156 0.39 -21.38 -10.51
CA ILE A 156 1.40 -20.51 -11.13
C ILE A 156 0.89 -19.08 -11.38
N GLU A 157 -0.40 -18.88 -11.68
CA GLU A 157 -1.00 -17.56 -11.89
C GLU A 157 -1.00 -16.74 -10.59
N VAL A 158 -1.17 -17.42 -9.45
CA VAL A 158 -1.12 -16.82 -8.11
C VAL A 158 0.31 -16.44 -7.72
N VAL A 159 1.30 -17.27 -8.06
CA VAL A 159 2.72 -16.94 -7.84
C VAL A 159 3.14 -15.74 -8.69
N ARG A 160 2.71 -15.69 -9.96
CA ARG A 160 2.94 -14.53 -10.84
C ARG A 160 2.31 -13.25 -10.31
N LEU A 161 1.11 -13.35 -9.73
CA LEU A 161 0.45 -12.21 -9.08
C LEU A 161 1.24 -11.77 -7.85
N TRP A 162 1.68 -12.71 -7.01
CA TRP A 162 2.50 -12.39 -5.84
C TRP A 162 3.80 -11.65 -6.25
N VAL A 163 4.47 -12.09 -7.33
CA VAL A 163 5.62 -11.38 -7.90
C VAL A 163 5.23 -9.97 -8.32
N HIS A 164 4.13 -9.80 -9.06
CA HIS A 164 3.64 -8.50 -9.49
C HIS A 164 3.41 -7.56 -8.29
N GLU A 165 2.70 -8.02 -7.27
CA GLU A 165 2.39 -7.25 -6.07
C GLU A 165 3.64 -6.86 -5.27
N CYS A 166 4.62 -7.76 -5.15
CA CYS A 166 5.89 -7.45 -4.52
C CYS A 166 6.65 -6.35 -5.29
N GLU A 167 6.69 -6.41 -6.62
CA GLU A 167 7.30 -5.37 -7.44
C GLU A 167 6.57 -4.03 -7.31
N ARG A 168 5.23 -4.03 -7.36
CA ARG A 168 4.44 -2.80 -7.23
C ARG A 168 4.60 -2.14 -5.85
N VAL A 169 4.69 -2.94 -4.78
CA VAL A 169 4.79 -2.40 -3.42
C VAL A 169 6.21 -1.96 -3.08
N PHE A 170 7.24 -2.70 -3.49
CA PHE A 170 8.64 -2.42 -3.13
C PHE A 170 9.43 -1.73 -4.25
N GLN A 171 9.45 -2.31 -5.45
CA GLN A 171 10.32 -1.84 -6.54
C GLN A 171 9.93 -0.44 -7.02
N ASP A 172 8.65 -0.10 -7.05
CA ASP A 172 8.20 1.23 -7.52
C ASP A 172 8.67 2.38 -6.61
N ARG A 173 9.20 2.10 -5.40
CA ARG A 173 9.83 3.11 -4.53
C ARG A 173 11.32 3.28 -4.82
N MET A 174 11.95 2.36 -5.54
CA MET A 174 13.38 2.38 -5.80
C MET A 174 13.74 3.53 -6.74
N VAL A 175 14.85 4.20 -6.47
CA VAL A 175 15.21 5.45 -7.17
C VAL A 175 16.23 5.19 -8.27
N ASN A 176 17.17 4.26 -8.03
CA ASN A 176 18.27 3.98 -8.94
C ASN A 176 18.23 2.52 -9.41
N ASP A 177 18.85 2.27 -10.55
CA ASP A 177 18.87 0.93 -11.17
C ASP A 177 19.61 -0.09 -10.30
N LEU A 178 20.58 0.36 -9.49
CA LEU A 178 21.32 -0.51 -8.56
C LEU A 178 20.42 -1.08 -7.46
N ASP A 179 19.56 -0.26 -6.87
CA ASP A 179 18.61 -0.67 -5.84
C ASP A 179 17.52 -1.56 -6.47
N MET A 180 17.07 -1.23 -7.68
CA MET A 180 16.14 -2.08 -8.43
C MET A 180 16.75 -3.45 -8.72
N ALA A 181 18.00 -3.52 -9.18
CA ALA A 181 18.71 -4.78 -9.42
C ALA A 181 18.88 -5.58 -8.12
N LYS A 182 19.30 -4.92 -7.03
CA LYS A 182 19.45 -5.57 -5.72
C LYS A 182 18.11 -6.10 -5.19
N PHE A 183 17.02 -5.36 -5.36
CA PHE A 183 15.68 -5.83 -5.00
C PHE A 183 15.28 -7.04 -5.85
N GLN A 184 15.55 -7.00 -7.15
CA GLN A 184 15.28 -8.12 -8.05
C GLN A 184 16.05 -9.37 -7.63
N ASP A 185 17.31 -9.26 -7.24
CA ASP A 185 18.09 -10.41 -6.73
C ASP A 185 17.42 -11.05 -5.49
N PHE A 186 16.99 -10.23 -4.53
CA PHE A 186 16.27 -10.72 -3.34
C PHE A 186 14.95 -11.38 -3.71
N ARG A 187 14.17 -10.74 -4.59
CA ARG A 187 12.89 -11.27 -5.06
C ARG A 187 13.09 -12.60 -5.77
N VAL A 188 14.08 -12.73 -6.67
CA VAL A 188 14.41 -13.99 -7.37
C VAL A 188 14.82 -15.07 -6.39
N ALA A 189 15.68 -14.75 -5.44
CA ALA A 189 16.13 -15.72 -4.44
C ALA A 189 14.95 -16.25 -3.59
N VAL A 190 14.05 -15.36 -3.16
CA VAL A 190 12.85 -15.75 -2.40
C VAL A 190 11.89 -16.55 -3.28
N THR A 191 11.63 -16.13 -4.53
CA THR A 191 10.77 -16.89 -5.46
C THR A 191 11.29 -18.32 -5.62
N LYS A 192 12.59 -18.46 -5.91
CA LYS A 192 13.24 -19.77 -6.07
C LYS A 192 13.17 -20.63 -4.83
N ARG A 193 13.32 -20.04 -3.64
CA ARG A 193 13.30 -20.78 -2.38
C ARG A 193 11.93 -21.34 -2.01
N TYR A 194 10.85 -20.59 -2.26
CA TYR A 194 9.51 -20.97 -1.80
C TYR A 194 8.66 -21.64 -2.88
N PHE A 195 8.96 -21.39 -4.16
CA PHE A 195 8.17 -21.82 -5.31
C PHE A 195 9.00 -22.65 -6.31
N GLU A 196 10.02 -23.38 -5.84
CA GLU A 196 10.93 -24.20 -6.68
C GLU A 196 10.22 -25.26 -7.53
N GLU A 197 9.01 -25.67 -7.12
CA GLU A 197 8.22 -26.64 -7.87
C GLU A 197 7.64 -26.11 -9.18
N PHE A 198 7.64 -24.77 -9.37
CA PHE A 198 7.14 -24.14 -10.59
C PHE A 198 8.27 -23.88 -11.57
N ASP A 199 7.93 -23.88 -12.86
CA ASP A 199 8.84 -23.44 -13.89
C ASP A 199 9.17 -21.94 -13.71
N MET A 200 10.42 -21.67 -13.34
CA MET A 200 10.91 -20.32 -13.07
C MET A 200 10.91 -19.45 -14.32
N GLU A 201 11.08 -20.03 -15.52
CA GLU A 201 10.97 -19.26 -16.76
C GLU A 201 9.54 -18.76 -16.96
N ALA A 202 8.55 -19.62 -16.70
CA ALA A 202 7.15 -19.26 -16.74
C ALA A 202 6.72 -18.30 -15.62
N VAL A 203 7.33 -18.36 -14.43
CA VAL A 203 7.06 -17.38 -13.36
C VAL A 203 7.62 -16.00 -13.69
N GLU A 204 8.82 -15.95 -14.29
CA GLU A 204 9.53 -14.71 -14.60
C GLU A 204 9.22 -14.12 -15.97
N ALA A 205 8.45 -14.83 -16.81
CA ALA A 205 8.12 -14.38 -18.16
C ALA A 205 7.44 -13.00 -18.15
N ARG A 206 7.96 -12.09 -19.00
CA ARG A 206 7.47 -10.72 -19.18
C ARG A 206 6.63 -10.59 -20.45
N PRO A 207 5.62 -9.70 -20.48
CA PRO A 207 5.20 -8.79 -19.41
C PRO A 207 4.54 -9.49 -18.21
N ASN A 208 4.63 -8.88 -17.02
CA ASN A 208 3.89 -9.31 -15.83
C ASN A 208 2.99 -8.17 -15.33
N LEU A 209 1.95 -7.90 -16.11
CA LEU A 209 1.00 -6.81 -15.88
C LEU A 209 -0.33 -7.38 -15.43
N TYR A 210 -0.91 -6.75 -14.41
CA TYR A 210 -2.27 -7.03 -13.97
C TYR A 210 -3.09 -5.76 -14.04
N VAL A 211 -4.29 -5.88 -14.62
CA VAL A 211 -5.19 -4.75 -14.86
C VAL A 211 -6.62 -5.12 -14.47
N SER A 212 -7.44 -4.11 -14.29
CA SER A 212 -8.83 -4.19 -13.82
C SER A 212 -9.84 -3.54 -14.78
N PHE A 213 -9.36 -2.81 -15.78
CA PHE A 213 -10.19 -1.98 -16.67
C PHE A 213 -10.47 -2.62 -18.03
N MET A 214 -10.01 -3.87 -18.25
CA MET A 214 -10.18 -4.57 -19.53
C MET A 214 -11.36 -5.54 -19.53
N GLU A 215 -11.67 -6.16 -18.38
CA GLU A 215 -12.69 -7.19 -18.28
C GLU A 215 -13.57 -6.92 -17.05
N TYR A 216 -14.87 -7.07 -17.23
CA TYR A 216 -15.89 -6.81 -16.21
C TYR A 216 -16.77 -8.04 -16.04
N THR A 217 -17.27 -8.26 -14.83
CA THR A 217 -18.28 -9.28 -14.56
C THR A 217 -19.63 -8.86 -15.14
N GLN A 218 -20.61 -9.77 -15.12
CA GLN A 218 -21.99 -9.46 -15.54
C GLN A 218 -22.64 -8.36 -14.68
N ASP A 219 -22.17 -8.19 -13.45
CA ASP A 219 -22.63 -7.16 -12.52
C ASP A 219 -21.79 -5.86 -12.63
N ASP A 220 -21.05 -5.69 -13.73
CA ASP A 220 -20.22 -4.52 -14.02
C ASP A 220 -19.10 -4.28 -12.98
N LEU A 221 -18.60 -5.35 -12.36
CA LEU A 221 -17.46 -5.28 -11.44
C LEU A 221 -16.15 -5.58 -12.19
N PRO A 222 -15.09 -4.77 -11.97
CA PRO A 222 -13.82 -4.98 -12.64
C PRO A 222 -13.16 -6.31 -12.23
N ILE A 223 -12.65 -7.04 -13.21
CA ILE A 223 -11.92 -8.30 -13.00
C ILE A 223 -10.43 -8.01 -13.01
N TYR A 224 -9.75 -8.31 -11.90
CA TYR A 224 -8.31 -8.13 -11.79
C TYR A 224 -7.57 -9.33 -12.41
N LYS A 225 -6.93 -9.15 -13.56
CA LYS A 225 -6.39 -10.25 -14.38
C LYS A 225 -5.08 -9.88 -15.05
N SER A 226 -4.27 -10.90 -15.35
CA SER A 226 -3.01 -10.76 -16.06
C SER A 226 -3.22 -10.48 -17.56
N CYS A 227 -2.42 -9.58 -18.12
CA CYS A 227 -2.33 -9.33 -19.56
C CYS A 227 -1.10 -10.02 -20.16
N SER A 228 -1.27 -10.62 -21.34
CA SER A 228 -0.18 -11.37 -21.99
C SER A 228 0.70 -10.49 -22.85
N THR A 229 0.16 -9.40 -23.40
CA THR A 229 0.89 -8.54 -24.36
C THR A 229 0.65 -7.06 -24.10
N TYR A 230 1.61 -6.22 -24.48
CA TYR A 230 1.46 -4.76 -24.39
C TYR A 230 0.46 -4.25 -25.45
N GLU A 231 0.36 -4.93 -26.58
CA GLU A 231 -0.53 -4.60 -27.69
C GLU A 231 -2.01 -4.68 -27.27
N GLU A 232 -2.39 -5.71 -26.51
CA GLU A 232 -3.73 -5.84 -25.95
C GLU A 232 -4.08 -4.65 -25.05
N VAL A 233 -3.19 -4.32 -24.12
CA VAL A 233 -3.40 -3.20 -23.18
C VAL A 233 -3.44 -1.88 -23.93
N LYS A 234 -2.53 -1.69 -24.89
CA LYS A 234 -2.48 -0.48 -25.72
C LYS A 234 -3.79 -0.24 -26.45
N LYS A 235 -4.36 -1.26 -27.08
CA LYS A 235 -5.62 -1.14 -27.82
C LYS A 235 -6.75 -0.61 -26.93
N VAL A 236 -6.90 -1.17 -25.73
CA VAL A 236 -7.93 -0.71 -24.78
C VAL A 236 -7.66 0.70 -24.29
N LEU A 237 -6.40 1.06 -24.06
CA LEU A 237 -6.04 2.41 -23.64
C LEU A 237 -6.25 3.45 -24.75
N ASP A 238 -5.98 3.11 -26.02
CA ASP A 238 -6.27 3.97 -27.17
C ASP A 238 -7.79 4.21 -27.30
N GLU A 239 -8.61 3.17 -27.13
CA GLU A 239 -10.08 3.28 -27.10
C GLU A 239 -10.55 4.18 -25.94
N LYS A 240 -9.98 4.01 -24.74
CA LYS A 240 -10.30 4.84 -23.57
C LYS A 240 -9.84 6.29 -23.70
N MET A 241 -8.73 6.52 -24.40
CA MET A 241 -8.24 7.87 -24.71
C MET A 241 -9.17 8.58 -25.68
N ALA A 242 -9.67 7.87 -26.70
CA ALA A 242 -10.68 8.41 -27.61
C ALA A 242 -11.96 8.82 -26.85
N GLU A 243 -12.48 7.94 -25.98
CA GLU A 243 -13.63 8.23 -25.11
C GLU A 243 -13.40 9.47 -24.21
N TYR A 244 -12.20 9.58 -23.63
CA TYR A 244 -11.84 10.75 -22.83
C TYR A 244 -11.83 12.04 -23.66
N ASN A 245 -11.26 12.00 -24.86
CA ASN A 245 -11.12 13.14 -25.77
C ASN A 245 -12.45 13.64 -26.33
N GLU A 246 -13.50 12.81 -26.31
CA GLU A 246 -14.87 13.23 -26.66
C GLU A 246 -15.50 14.13 -25.59
N THR A 247 -15.16 13.91 -24.31
CA THR A 247 -15.79 14.59 -23.16
C THR A 247 -14.93 15.72 -22.60
N ASN A 248 -13.61 15.62 -22.73
CA ASN A 248 -12.64 16.51 -22.08
C ASN A 248 -11.73 17.17 -23.12
N ALA A 249 -10.83 18.06 -22.65
CA ALA A 249 -9.80 18.63 -23.49
C ALA A 249 -8.92 17.51 -24.08
N ALA A 250 -8.75 17.55 -25.41
CA ALA A 250 -8.04 16.50 -26.13
C ALA A 250 -6.60 16.33 -25.62
N MET A 251 -6.26 15.09 -25.29
CA MET A 251 -4.91 14.65 -24.98
C MET A 251 -4.39 13.80 -26.16
N ASP A 252 -3.24 14.18 -26.70
CA ASP A 252 -2.56 13.44 -27.78
C ASP A 252 -1.33 12.71 -27.22
N LEU A 253 -1.60 11.74 -26.34
CA LEU A 253 -0.56 10.97 -25.67
C LEU A 253 -0.17 9.76 -26.53
N VAL A 254 1.11 9.66 -26.89
CA VAL A 254 1.62 8.46 -27.56
C VAL A 254 1.88 7.37 -26.51
N LEU A 255 1.11 6.28 -26.56
CA LEU A 255 1.25 5.16 -25.63
C LEU A 255 2.39 4.22 -26.02
N PHE A 256 3.61 4.52 -25.55
CA PHE A 256 4.74 3.60 -25.55
C PHE A 256 4.72 2.70 -24.30
N GLN A 257 5.58 1.67 -24.28
CA GLN A 257 5.57 0.64 -23.24
C GLN A 257 5.62 1.21 -21.81
N GLN A 258 6.50 2.17 -21.53
CA GLN A 258 6.60 2.78 -20.20
C GLN A 258 5.32 3.54 -19.82
N ALA A 259 4.67 4.22 -20.76
CA ALA A 259 3.40 4.89 -20.50
C ALA A 259 2.31 3.88 -20.10
N ILE A 260 2.25 2.74 -20.78
CA ILE A 260 1.35 1.62 -20.43
C ILE A 260 1.65 1.10 -19.03
N GLU A 261 2.92 0.88 -18.69
CA GLU A 261 3.32 0.45 -17.35
C GLU A 261 2.95 1.48 -16.28
N HIS A 262 3.10 2.78 -16.54
CA HIS A 262 2.71 3.82 -15.59
C HIS A 262 1.18 3.88 -15.40
N ILE A 263 0.41 3.83 -16.48
CA ILE A 263 -1.06 3.84 -16.41
C ILE A 263 -1.56 2.61 -15.63
N THR A 264 -1.01 1.42 -15.90
CA THR A 264 -1.40 0.20 -15.19
C THR A 264 -1.05 0.24 -13.70
N ARG A 265 0.12 0.82 -13.34
CA ARG A 265 0.48 1.08 -11.93
C ARG A 265 -0.51 2.04 -11.26
N ILE A 266 -0.85 3.15 -11.93
CA ILE A 266 -1.78 4.16 -11.41
C ILE A 266 -3.17 3.55 -11.22
N ALA A 267 -3.69 2.84 -12.23
CA ALA A 267 -4.97 2.14 -12.14
C ALA A 267 -5.00 1.17 -10.95
N ARG A 268 -3.96 0.33 -10.81
CA ARG A 268 -3.82 -0.60 -9.67
C ARG A 268 -3.86 0.10 -8.32
N ILE A 269 -3.25 1.29 -8.20
CA ILE A 269 -3.25 2.07 -6.95
C ILE A 269 -4.64 2.66 -6.68
N ILE A 270 -5.29 3.25 -7.69
CA ILE A 270 -6.59 3.93 -7.54
C ILE A 270 -7.73 2.93 -7.27
N ASP A 271 -7.65 1.73 -7.82
CA ASP A 271 -8.64 0.67 -7.57
C ASP A 271 -8.70 0.23 -6.11
N LEU A 272 -7.62 0.45 -5.34
CA LEU A 272 -7.61 0.07 -3.93
C LEU A 272 -8.42 1.07 -3.11
N PRO A 273 -9.20 0.60 -2.12
CA PRO A 273 -9.91 1.49 -1.23
C PRO A 273 -8.90 2.37 -0.47
N ARG A 274 -9.12 3.69 -0.53
CA ARG A 274 -8.21 4.71 0.01
C ARG A 274 -6.81 4.69 -0.64
N GLY A 275 -6.71 4.21 -1.87
CA GLY A 275 -5.49 4.28 -2.67
C GLY A 275 -5.15 5.70 -3.07
N ASN A 276 -3.88 6.07 -2.91
CA ASN A 276 -3.34 7.35 -3.33
C ASN A 276 -1.98 7.15 -4.00
N ALA A 277 -1.79 7.75 -5.18
CA ALA A 277 -0.54 7.69 -5.92
C ALA A 277 0.22 9.02 -5.80
N MET A 278 1.50 8.96 -5.46
CA MET A 278 2.42 10.09 -5.57
C MET A 278 3.32 9.86 -6.78
N LEU A 279 3.12 10.63 -7.83
CA LEU A 279 3.91 10.55 -9.06
C LEU A 279 5.08 11.53 -8.95
N VAL A 280 6.30 10.99 -8.96
CA VAL A 280 7.53 11.78 -8.87
C VAL A 280 8.27 11.66 -10.19
N GLY A 281 8.44 12.78 -10.88
CA GLY A 281 9.08 12.83 -12.20
C GLY A 281 9.35 14.26 -12.63
N VAL A 282 10.02 14.42 -13.77
CA VAL A 282 10.24 15.74 -14.39
C VAL A 282 8.92 16.22 -14.99
N GLY A 283 8.61 17.51 -14.84
CA GLY A 283 7.40 18.09 -15.43
C GLY A 283 7.32 17.84 -16.93
N GLY A 284 6.15 17.42 -17.42
CA GLY A 284 5.91 17.10 -18.84
C GLY A 284 6.28 15.68 -19.26
N SER A 285 6.61 14.78 -18.31
CA SER A 285 6.88 13.36 -18.60
C SER A 285 5.62 12.50 -18.75
N GLY A 286 4.44 13.10 -18.59
CA GLY A 286 3.12 12.47 -18.67
C GLY A 286 2.04 13.53 -18.53
#